data_AF-K9RAE5-F1
#
_entry.id   AF-K9RAE5-F1
#
_cell.length_a   1.000
_cell.length_b   1.000
_cell.length_c   1.000
_cell.angle_alpha   90.00
_cell.angle_beta   90.00
_cell.angle_gamma   90.00
#
_symmetry.space_group_name_H-M   'P 1'
#
loop_
_entity.id
_entity.type
_entity.pdbx_description
1 polymer ?
#
loop_
_entity_poly.entity_id
_entity_poly.type
_entity_poly.pdbx_seq_one_letter_code
_entity_poly.pdbx_strand_id
1 'polypeptide(L)'
;MKCINCGAENTYKERIANSRRCKACSHQFAFEPKFMYSVKFSDVFFAKLINDISANNTFKFTEKQLFYLLNKRLLKKQPDITSELILFGFVLVIVGIVFSQQTSELLIAVAGVSMVVSGIAIQDYKKNKKIQKLLVTPQKFQDYLNIWQSVNPIDGLLTLSTQRNLPSSVNSDITTYSFDRVVICDSAEIANLLIANNFHFENNSAVLSIDGYPENIFDTVMHMLRRNNDLKIYVLHDASPSGVSVVNTLSTNPDWFSNTSNSNVTIYDIGLLPRQVFNNSNFFTQISEEFAAQAKELSLEIKKYLINEEIKWLEAGKYVELESFTPQKLLSVISQGIANSRQSASSDSFVDYSGGGDFSGGSDACDISIFADDCFG
;
A
#
# COMPACT_ATOMS: atom_id res chain seq x y z
N MET A 1 11.48 -25.77 -11.50
CA MET A 1 11.25 -24.33 -11.68
C MET A 1 11.05 -24.07 -13.16
N LYS A 2 10.02 -23.31 -13.51
CA LYS A 2 9.75 -22.92 -14.89
C LYS A 2 10.60 -21.69 -15.25
N CYS A 3 11.19 -21.67 -16.44
CA CYS A 3 11.92 -20.50 -16.94
C CYS A 3 10.92 -19.42 -17.37
N ILE A 4 11.14 -18.17 -16.95
CA ILE A 4 10.27 -17.05 -17.30
C ILE A 4 10.41 -16.63 -18.78
N ASN A 5 11.55 -16.91 -19.41
CA ASN A 5 11.81 -16.53 -20.80
C ASN A 5 11.23 -17.51 -21.83
N CYS A 6 11.41 -18.83 -21.64
CA CYS A 6 10.97 -19.84 -22.61
C CYS A 6 9.89 -20.81 -22.09
N GLY A 7 9.50 -20.71 -20.82
CA GLY A 7 8.51 -21.60 -20.22
C GLY A 7 8.98 -23.03 -19.95
N ALA A 8 10.24 -23.39 -20.26
CA ALA A 8 10.75 -24.74 -20.03
C ALA A 8 10.87 -25.07 -18.54
N GLU A 9 10.54 -26.31 -18.16
CA GLU A 9 10.73 -26.82 -16.81
C GLU A 9 12.17 -27.28 -16.57
N ASN A 10 12.74 -26.83 -15.46
CA ASN A 10 14.11 -27.12 -15.06
C ASN A 10 14.12 -27.70 -13.64
N THR A 11 14.67 -28.90 -13.48
CA THR A 11 14.91 -29.51 -12.16
C THR A 11 16.08 -28.80 -11.45
N TYR A 12 16.23 -29.02 -10.15
CA TYR A 12 17.36 -28.45 -9.40
C TYR A 12 18.71 -28.95 -9.94
N LYS A 13 18.84 -30.25 -10.21
CA LYS A 13 20.07 -30.85 -10.75
C LYS A 13 20.44 -30.24 -12.11
N GLU A 14 19.45 -30.06 -12.98
CA GLU A 14 19.66 -29.43 -14.30
C GLU A 14 20.12 -27.98 -14.19
N ARG A 15 19.59 -27.19 -13.24
CA ARG A 15 20.04 -25.81 -13.02
C ARG A 15 21.47 -25.76 -12.51
N ILE A 16 21.85 -26.61 -11.55
CA ILE A 16 23.23 -26.65 -11.04
C ILE A 16 24.21 -27.09 -12.13
N ALA A 17 23.85 -28.11 -12.91
CA ALA A 17 24.68 -28.58 -14.02
C ALA A 17 24.88 -27.50 -15.10
N ASN A 18 23.88 -26.64 -15.31
CA ASN A 18 23.92 -25.53 -16.27
C ASN A 18 24.25 -24.17 -15.62
N SER A 19 25.02 -24.15 -14.53
CA SER A 19 25.50 -22.89 -13.89
C SER A 19 24.38 -21.88 -13.58
N ARG A 20 23.23 -22.37 -13.09
CA ARG A 20 21.99 -21.60 -12.82
C ARG A 20 21.39 -20.95 -14.06
N ARG A 21 21.50 -21.60 -15.22
CA ARG A 21 20.84 -21.21 -16.47
C ARG A 21 19.80 -22.23 -16.90
N CYS A 22 18.86 -21.79 -17.71
CA CYS A 22 17.84 -22.65 -18.31
C CYS A 22 18.47 -23.61 -19.31
N LYS A 23 18.12 -24.90 -19.24
CA LYS A 23 18.62 -25.93 -20.16
C LYS A 23 18.19 -25.72 -21.62
N ALA A 24 17.11 -24.97 -21.86
CA ALA A 24 16.54 -24.77 -23.19
C ALA A 24 16.99 -23.46 -23.85
N CYS A 25 17.01 -22.34 -23.11
CA CYS A 25 17.32 -21.02 -23.67
C CYS A 25 18.52 -20.32 -23.03
N SER A 26 19.23 -20.98 -22.12
CA SER A 26 20.41 -20.43 -21.40
C SER A 26 20.17 -19.15 -20.59
N HIS A 27 18.91 -18.73 -20.44
CA HIS A 27 18.50 -17.61 -19.58
C HIS A 27 18.89 -17.91 -18.13
N GLN A 28 19.52 -16.94 -17.47
CA GLN A 28 19.97 -17.06 -16.10
C GLN A 28 18.79 -16.99 -15.13
N PHE A 29 18.79 -17.81 -14.08
CA PHE A 29 17.81 -17.69 -13.00
C PHE A 29 18.30 -16.66 -11.97
N ALA A 30 17.43 -15.74 -11.58
CA ALA A 30 17.72 -14.72 -10.57
C ALA A 30 17.71 -15.33 -9.17
N PHE A 31 16.70 -16.14 -8.85
CA PHE A 31 16.50 -16.71 -7.52
C PHE A 31 16.69 -18.23 -7.52
N GLU A 32 17.33 -18.73 -6.46
CA GLU A 32 17.41 -20.17 -6.17
C GLU A 32 16.82 -20.45 -4.78
N PRO A 33 15.56 -20.94 -4.70
CA PRO A 33 14.84 -21.13 -3.43
C PRO A 33 15.58 -21.98 -2.40
N LYS A 34 16.45 -22.90 -2.84
CA LYS A 34 17.24 -23.74 -1.92
C LYS A 34 18.33 -22.99 -1.17
N PHE A 35 18.80 -21.86 -1.71
CA PHE A 35 19.83 -21.03 -1.09
C PHE A 35 19.25 -19.84 -0.32
N MET A 36 17.92 -19.71 -0.28
CA MET A 36 17.24 -18.66 0.48
C MET A 36 16.93 -19.14 1.90
N TYR A 37 17.43 -18.39 2.91
CA TYR A 37 17.33 -18.77 4.32
C TYR A 37 15.97 -18.49 4.97
N SER A 38 15.37 -17.31 4.75
CA SER A 38 14.18 -16.87 5.50
C SER A 38 12.86 -17.03 4.74
N VAL A 39 12.84 -16.59 3.48
CA VAL A 39 11.67 -16.67 2.59
C VAL A 39 12.10 -17.33 1.30
N LYS A 40 11.28 -18.24 0.79
CA LYS A 40 11.58 -19.03 -0.41
C LYS A 40 10.59 -18.67 -1.51
N PHE A 41 11.10 -18.17 -2.62
CA PHE A 41 10.31 -17.92 -3.82
C PHE A 41 11.17 -18.07 -5.07
N SER A 42 10.50 -18.25 -6.21
CA SER A 42 11.11 -18.47 -7.53
C SER A 42 10.98 -17.26 -8.43
N ASP A 43 11.73 -17.25 -9.54
CA ASP A 43 11.62 -16.23 -10.59
C ASP A 43 10.19 -16.07 -11.11
N VAL A 44 9.47 -17.18 -11.29
CA VAL A 44 8.06 -17.17 -11.74
C VAL A 44 7.17 -16.41 -10.75
N PHE A 45 7.42 -16.59 -9.45
CA PHE A 45 6.66 -15.88 -8.42
C PHE A 45 6.95 -14.37 -8.44
N PHE A 46 8.22 -13.99 -8.62
CA PHE A 46 8.62 -12.58 -8.67
C PHE A 46 8.19 -11.89 -9.97
N ALA A 47 8.30 -12.56 -11.12
CA ALA A 47 7.73 -12.10 -12.38
C ALA A 47 6.21 -11.86 -12.26
N LYS A 48 5.50 -12.80 -11.63
CA LYS A 48 4.07 -12.65 -11.38
C LYS A 48 3.77 -11.46 -10.45
N LEU A 49 4.59 -11.20 -9.44
CA LEU A 49 4.46 -10.00 -8.61
C LEU A 49 4.54 -8.70 -9.43
N ILE A 50 5.53 -8.61 -10.33
CA ILE A 50 5.73 -7.45 -11.22
C ILE A 50 4.55 -7.29 -12.19
N ASN A 51 4.10 -8.38 -12.81
CA ASN A 51 2.95 -8.32 -13.73
C ASN A 51 1.67 -7.90 -13.01
N ASP A 52 1.44 -8.43 -11.80
CA ASP A 52 0.22 -8.15 -11.07
C ASP A 52 0.20 -6.71 -10.52
N ILE A 53 1.35 -6.15 -10.10
CA ILE A 53 1.40 -4.76 -9.61
C ILE A 53 1.28 -3.72 -10.71
N SER A 54 1.82 -4.03 -11.90
CA SER A 54 1.72 -3.18 -13.08
C SER A 54 0.40 -3.36 -13.85
N ALA A 55 -0.48 -4.28 -13.41
CA ALA A 55 -1.66 -4.72 -14.16
C ALA A 55 -1.30 -5.02 -15.64
N ASN A 56 -0.33 -5.93 -15.84
CA ASN A 56 0.22 -6.30 -17.14
C ASN A 56 0.84 -5.13 -17.90
N ASN A 57 1.76 -4.40 -17.26
CA ASN A 57 2.48 -3.24 -17.83
C ASN A 57 1.60 -2.02 -18.16
N THR A 58 0.38 -1.95 -17.62
CA THR A 58 -0.51 -0.80 -17.80
C THR A 58 -0.11 0.37 -16.90
N PHE A 59 0.30 0.08 -15.66
CA PHE A 59 0.66 1.09 -14.67
C PHE A 59 2.13 1.04 -14.30
N LYS A 60 2.70 2.23 -14.12
CA LYS A 60 3.99 2.40 -13.44
C LYS A 60 3.80 2.31 -11.92
N PHE A 61 4.80 1.84 -11.20
CA PHE A 61 4.71 1.55 -9.77
C PHE A 61 6.03 1.84 -9.05
N THR A 62 5.98 2.03 -7.73
CA THR A 62 7.18 2.33 -6.91
C THR A 62 7.82 1.06 -6.34
N GLU A 63 9.09 1.16 -5.95
CA GLU A 63 9.80 0.07 -5.25
C GLU A 63 9.10 -0.33 -3.95
N LYS A 64 8.64 0.65 -3.15
CA LYS A 64 7.87 0.42 -1.92
C LYS A 64 6.57 -0.34 -2.20
N GLN A 65 5.84 -0.01 -3.27
CA GLN A 65 4.63 -0.75 -3.63
C GLN A 65 4.92 -2.22 -3.94
N LEU A 66 6.01 -2.50 -4.68
CA LEU A 66 6.45 -3.87 -4.95
C LEU A 66 6.87 -4.60 -3.66
N PHE A 67 7.55 -3.89 -2.76
CA PHE A 67 7.95 -4.40 -1.44
C PHE A 67 6.74 -4.82 -0.58
N TYR A 68 5.71 -3.98 -0.51
CA TYR A 68 4.48 -4.29 0.22
C TYR A 68 3.75 -5.48 -0.39
N LEU A 69 3.62 -5.52 -1.72
CA LEU A 69 2.95 -6.62 -2.40
C LEU A 69 3.67 -7.95 -2.18
N LEU A 70 5.00 -7.95 -2.22
CA LEU A 70 5.82 -9.12 -1.89
C LEU A 70 5.49 -9.63 -0.48
N ASN A 71 5.58 -8.76 0.53
CA ASN A 71 5.31 -9.14 1.91
C ASN A 71 3.87 -9.65 2.11
N LYS A 72 2.87 -8.96 1.52
CA LYS A 72 1.46 -9.37 1.57
C LYS A 72 1.25 -10.77 1.01
N ARG A 73 1.90 -11.13 -0.11
CA ARG A 73 1.80 -12.47 -0.70
C ARG A 73 2.54 -13.54 0.10
N LEU A 74 3.68 -13.20 0.68
CA LEU A 74 4.43 -14.15 1.50
C LEU A 74 3.69 -14.45 2.82
N LEU A 75 3.04 -13.45 3.42
CA LEU A 75 2.23 -13.64 4.62
C LEU A 75 0.98 -14.50 4.37
N LYS A 76 0.28 -14.29 3.24
CA LYS A 76 -0.86 -15.14 2.85
C LYS A 76 -0.51 -16.63 2.67
N LYS A 77 0.76 -16.95 2.41
CA LYS A 77 1.23 -18.34 2.25
C LYS A 77 1.56 -19.03 3.57
N GLN A 78 1.61 -18.33 4.69
CA GLN A 78 1.84 -18.99 5.98
C GLN A 78 0.56 -19.69 6.43
N PRO A 79 0.63 -20.97 6.87
CA PRO A 79 -0.53 -21.68 7.38
C PRO A 79 -1.10 -20.92 8.59
N ASP A 80 -2.41 -20.72 8.60
CA ASP A 80 -3.09 -20.06 9.70
C ASP A 80 -3.12 -21.03 10.89
N ILE A 81 -2.22 -20.85 11.85
CA ILE A 81 -2.09 -21.69 13.05
C ILE A 81 -3.44 -21.80 13.80
N THR A 82 -4.34 -20.83 13.61
CA THR A 82 -5.68 -20.86 14.21
C THR A 82 -6.55 -22.01 13.72
N SER A 83 -6.45 -22.44 12.45
CA SER A 83 -7.24 -23.59 11.98
C SER A 83 -6.78 -24.91 12.60
N GLU A 84 -5.48 -25.06 12.83
CA GLU A 84 -4.92 -26.26 13.48
C GLU A 84 -5.26 -26.29 14.98
N LEU A 85 -5.20 -25.15 15.68
CA LEU A 85 -5.60 -25.04 17.09
C LEU A 85 -7.10 -25.31 17.30
N ILE A 86 -7.96 -24.84 16.38
CA ILE A 86 -9.41 -25.10 16.43
C ILE A 86 -9.68 -26.59 16.22
N LEU A 87 -9.01 -27.22 15.25
CA LEU A 87 -9.15 -28.66 15.00
C LEU A 87 -8.67 -29.47 16.22
N PHE A 88 -7.52 -29.11 16.79
CA PHE A 88 -6.99 -29.77 17.98
C PHE A 88 -7.92 -29.63 19.20
N GLY A 89 -8.46 -28.43 19.42
CA GLY A 89 -9.46 -28.18 20.46
C GLY A 89 -10.73 -29.03 20.27
N PHE A 90 -11.22 -29.15 19.04
CA PHE A 90 -12.39 -29.97 18.73
C PHE A 90 -12.13 -31.46 18.97
N VAL A 91 -10.95 -31.96 18.60
CA VAL A 91 -10.54 -33.35 18.87
C VAL A 91 -10.48 -33.64 20.37
N LEU A 92 -9.93 -32.72 21.18
CA LEU A 92 -9.89 -32.89 22.64
C LEU A 92 -11.28 -32.95 23.27
N VAL A 93 -12.24 -32.17 22.75
CA VAL A 93 -13.64 -32.21 23.22
C VAL A 93 -14.28 -33.56 22.90
N ILE A 94 -14.11 -34.08 21.68
CA ILE A 94 -14.64 -35.40 21.28
C ILE A 94 -14.06 -36.50 22.16
N VAL A 95 -12.74 -36.48 22.40
CA VAL A 95 -12.08 -37.44 23.30
C VAL A 95 -12.66 -37.34 24.71
N GLY A 96 -12.83 -36.12 25.25
CA GLY A 96 -13.44 -35.91 26.56
C GLY A 96 -14.85 -36.50 26.70
N ILE A 97 -15.69 -36.36 25.68
CA ILE A 97 -17.06 -36.90 25.66
C ILE A 97 -17.05 -38.43 25.59
N VAL A 98 -16.19 -39.03 24.76
CA VAL A 98 -16.11 -40.50 24.61
C VAL A 98 -15.63 -41.17 25.90
N PHE A 99 -14.71 -40.54 26.63
CA PHE A 99 -14.16 -41.09 27.87
C PHE A 99 -14.94 -40.67 29.14
N SER A 100 -15.99 -39.87 29.03
CA SER A 100 -16.70 -39.28 30.18
C SER A 100 -17.37 -40.29 31.11
N GLN A 101 -17.58 -41.53 30.65
CA GLN A 101 -18.15 -42.61 31.48
C GLN A 101 -17.12 -43.26 32.43
N GLN A 102 -15.83 -42.94 32.30
CA GLN A 102 -14.74 -43.58 33.06
C GLN A 102 -13.79 -42.57 33.73
N THR A 103 -14.09 -41.28 33.67
CA THR A 103 -13.17 -40.18 34.08
C THR A 103 -13.65 -39.42 35.30
N SER A 104 -12.71 -38.99 36.14
CA SER A 104 -12.94 -38.10 37.29
C SER A 104 -13.45 -36.71 36.87
N GLU A 105 -14.31 -36.08 37.69
CA GLU A 105 -14.82 -34.71 37.53
C GLU A 105 -13.72 -33.66 37.23
N LEU A 106 -12.50 -33.92 37.71
CA LEU A 106 -11.31 -33.08 37.49
C LEU A 106 -10.96 -32.91 35.99
N LEU A 107 -11.17 -33.93 35.16
CA LEU A 107 -10.85 -33.88 33.72
C LEU A 107 -11.83 -32.98 32.95
N ILE A 108 -13.10 -32.97 33.35
CA ILE A 108 -14.12 -32.08 32.78
C ILE A 108 -13.78 -30.62 33.11
N ALA A 109 -13.35 -30.35 34.35
CA ALA A 109 -12.93 -29.01 34.76
C ALA A 109 -11.69 -28.52 33.98
N VAL A 110 -10.69 -29.38 33.78
CA VAL A 110 -9.47 -29.04 33.00
C VAL A 110 -9.81 -28.77 31.54
N ALA A 111 -10.70 -29.57 30.93
CA ALA A 111 -11.15 -29.34 29.55
C ALA A 111 -11.90 -28.00 29.41
N GLY A 112 -12.79 -27.68 30.36
CA GLY A 112 -13.51 -26.41 30.38
C GLY A 112 -12.59 -25.19 30.50
N VAL A 113 -11.61 -25.24 31.42
CA VAL A 113 -10.61 -24.16 31.59
C VAL A 113 -9.74 -24.02 30.34
N SER A 114 -9.29 -25.13 29.75
CA SER A 114 -8.51 -25.11 28.50
C SER A 114 -9.27 -24.45 27.35
N MET A 115 -10.59 -24.68 27.25
CA MET A 115 -11.45 -24.08 26.22
C MET A 115 -11.59 -22.56 26.40
N VAL A 116 -11.76 -22.09 27.65
CA VAL A 116 -11.83 -20.65 27.95
C VAL A 116 -10.50 -19.96 27.68
N VAL A 117 -9.39 -20.56 28.12
CA VAL A 117 -8.03 -20.02 27.86
C VAL A 117 -7.74 -19.98 26.36
N SER A 118 -8.10 -21.03 25.62
CA SER A 118 -7.96 -21.08 24.17
C SER A 118 -8.84 -20.03 23.49
N GLY A 119 -10.07 -19.81 23.97
CA GLY A 119 -10.97 -18.77 23.47
C GLY A 119 -10.41 -17.36 23.65
N ILE A 120 -9.88 -17.04 24.85
CA ILE A 120 -9.21 -15.77 25.13
C ILE A 120 -7.97 -15.61 24.25
N ALA A 121 -7.14 -16.64 24.14
CA ALA A 121 -5.93 -16.62 23.30
C ALA A 121 -6.28 -16.42 21.82
N ILE A 122 -7.35 -17.02 21.31
CA ILE A 122 -7.84 -16.82 19.94
C ILE A 122 -8.38 -15.40 19.75
N GLN A 123 -9.09 -14.85 20.74
CA GLN A 123 -9.62 -13.49 20.69
C GLN A 123 -8.51 -12.44 20.71
N ASP A 124 -7.52 -12.60 21.59
CA ASP A 124 -6.33 -11.75 21.64
C ASP A 124 -5.47 -11.91 20.38
N TYR A 125 -5.32 -13.13 19.87
CA TYR A 125 -4.66 -13.40 18.60
C TYR A 125 -5.37 -12.68 17.45
N LYS A 126 -6.71 -12.76 17.36
CA LYS A 126 -7.48 -12.05 16.32
C LYS A 126 -7.38 -10.53 16.46
N LYS A 127 -7.36 -10.01 17.70
CA LYS A 127 -7.20 -8.57 17.98
C LYS A 127 -5.79 -8.06 17.61
N ASN A 128 -4.77 -8.89 17.80
CA ASN A 128 -3.36 -8.57 17.54
C ASN A 128 -2.85 -8.97 16.14
N LYS A 129 -3.55 -9.85 15.41
CA LYS A 129 -3.30 -10.20 13.99
C LYS A 129 -3.33 -8.97 13.07
N LYS A 130 -3.86 -7.85 13.55
CA LYS A 130 -3.89 -6.56 12.85
C LYS A 130 -2.49 -6.00 12.56
N ILE A 131 -1.46 -6.39 13.32
CA ILE A 131 -0.08 -5.93 13.10
C ILE A 131 0.63 -6.95 12.22
N GLN A 132 0.92 -6.58 10.98
CA GLN A 132 1.58 -7.47 10.03
C GLN A 132 3.09 -7.34 10.17
N LYS A 133 3.75 -8.36 10.72
CA LYS A 133 5.22 -8.39 10.79
C LYS A 133 5.79 -8.64 9.39
N LEU A 134 6.60 -7.72 8.91
CA LEU A 134 7.33 -7.87 7.64
C LEU A 134 8.20 -9.13 7.67
N LEU A 135 8.00 -10.01 6.67
CA LEU A 135 8.82 -11.22 6.48
C LEU A 135 10.14 -10.91 5.77
N VAL A 136 10.13 -9.85 4.96
CA VAL A 136 11.29 -9.33 4.22
C VAL A 136 11.51 -7.90 4.67
N THR A 137 12.72 -7.59 5.13
CA THR A 137 13.12 -6.23 5.49
C THR A 137 13.39 -5.39 4.25
N PRO A 138 13.32 -4.04 4.33
CA PRO A 138 13.62 -3.17 3.19
C PRO A 138 14.98 -3.44 2.56
N GLN A 139 16.04 -3.60 3.38
CA GLN A 139 17.38 -3.92 2.89
C GLN A 139 17.42 -5.22 2.08
N LYS A 140 16.78 -6.27 2.60
CA LYS A 140 16.77 -7.57 1.94
C LYS A 140 15.96 -7.55 0.65
N PHE A 141 14.89 -6.76 0.62
CA PHE A 141 14.14 -6.52 -0.59
C PHE A 141 14.99 -5.83 -1.65
N GLN A 142 15.78 -4.82 -1.27
CA GLN A 142 16.71 -4.18 -2.19
C GLN A 142 17.72 -5.17 -2.79
N ASP A 143 18.26 -6.08 -1.97
CA ASP A 143 19.15 -7.14 -2.46
C ASP A 143 18.43 -8.01 -3.50
N TYR A 144 17.17 -8.38 -3.25
CA TYR A 144 16.37 -9.16 -4.22
C TYR A 144 16.09 -8.39 -5.50
N LEU A 145 15.78 -7.10 -5.40
CA LEU A 145 15.53 -6.22 -6.54
C LEU A 145 16.79 -6.08 -7.41
N ASN A 146 17.95 -5.85 -6.78
CA ASN A 146 19.24 -5.75 -7.47
C ASN A 146 19.60 -7.07 -8.19
N ILE A 147 19.41 -8.22 -7.51
CA ILE A 147 19.63 -9.54 -8.14
C ILE A 147 18.71 -9.72 -9.34
N TRP A 148 17.43 -9.36 -9.22
CA TRP A 148 16.49 -9.45 -10.33
C TRP A 148 16.91 -8.58 -11.51
N GLN A 149 17.19 -7.30 -11.27
CA GLN A 149 17.55 -6.32 -12.29
C GLN A 149 18.85 -6.66 -13.02
N SER A 150 19.78 -7.37 -12.36
CA SER A 150 21.01 -7.86 -13.02
C SER A 150 20.76 -8.88 -14.14
N VAL A 151 19.56 -9.49 -14.16
CA VAL A 151 19.20 -10.54 -15.11
C VAL A 151 17.99 -10.14 -15.97
N ASN A 152 17.04 -9.42 -15.39
CA ASN A 152 15.75 -9.10 -15.97
C ASN A 152 15.44 -7.60 -15.82
N PRO A 153 15.26 -6.84 -16.91
CA PRO A 153 14.77 -5.46 -16.80
C PRO A 153 13.36 -5.46 -16.17
N ILE A 154 13.03 -4.36 -15.46
CA ILE A 154 11.69 -4.12 -14.94
C ILE A 154 11.17 -2.85 -15.59
N ASP A 155 10.24 -3.01 -16.53
CA ASP A 155 9.56 -1.89 -17.15
C ASP A 155 8.55 -1.27 -16.17
N GLY A 156 8.47 0.06 -16.15
CA GLY A 156 7.51 0.80 -15.33
C GLY A 156 7.84 0.93 -13.84
N LEU A 157 8.99 0.42 -13.37
CA LEU A 157 9.46 0.68 -12.01
C LEU A 157 9.98 2.11 -11.87
N LEU A 158 9.44 2.86 -10.92
CA LEU A 158 9.79 4.25 -10.64
C LEU A 158 10.92 4.34 -9.61
N THR A 159 11.94 5.14 -9.94
CA THR A 159 13.05 5.48 -9.04
C THR A 159 13.21 7.01 -8.98
N LEU A 160 13.04 7.60 -7.80
CA LEU A 160 13.13 9.07 -7.64
C LEU A 160 14.50 9.64 -8.02
N SER A 161 15.58 8.87 -7.84
CA SER A 161 16.95 9.29 -8.18
C SER A 161 17.12 9.59 -9.68
N THR A 162 16.35 8.92 -10.54
CA THR A 162 16.43 9.08 -11.99
C THR A 162 15.85 10.42 -12.47
N GLN A 163 14.95 11.05 -11.71
CA GLN A 163 14.26 12.27 -12.13
C GLN A 163 14.83 13.57 -11.53
N ARG A 164 15.44 13.54 -10.34
CA ARG A 164 16.07 14.73 -9.73
C ARG A 164 17.23 15.30 -10.56
N ASN A 165 17.86 14.48 -11.41
CA ASN A 165 19.06 14.85 -12.16
C ASN A 165 18.82 15.18 -13.65
N LEU A 166 17.57 15.18 -14.12
CA LEU A 166 17.28 15.54 -15.51
C LEU A 166 17.07 17.06 -15.61
N PRO A 167 17.97 17.83 -16.27
CA PRO A 167 17.70 19.23 -16.57
C PRO A 167 16.51 19.26 -17.53
N SER A 168 15.34 19.56 -16.97
CA SER A 168 14.13 19.69 -17.76
C SER A 168 14.07 21.15 -18.15
N SER A 169 14.25 21.47 -19.44
CA SER A 169 13.75 22.74 -19.96
C SER A 169 12.27 22.79 -19.61
N VAL A 170 11.84 23.77 -18.82
CA VAL A 170 10.41 23.95 -18.48
C VAL A 170 9.64 23.93 -19.79
N ASN A 171 8.86 22.87 -20.03
CA ASN A 171 8.10 22.76 -21.26
C ASN A 171 7.13 23.96 -21.27
N SER A 172 7.22 24.81 -22.30
CA SER A 172 6.37 26.00 -22.45
C SER A 172 4.88 25.68 -22.38
N ASP A 173 4.51 24.43 -22.67
CA ASP A 173 3.13 23.94 -22.59
C ASP A 173 2.56 23.98 -21.16
N ILE A 174 3.41 23.83 -20.13
CA ILE A 174 2.98 23.88 -18.71
C ILE A 174 2.47 25.28 -18.36
N THR A 175 3.04 26.33 -18.95
CA THR A 175 2.59 27.72 -18.73
C THR A 175 1.30 28.07 -19.46
N THR A 176 0.88 27.24 -20.41
CA THR A 176 -0.38 27.38 -21.14
C THR A 176 -1.54 26.68 -20.43
N TYR A 177 -1.24 25.76 -19.51
CA TYR A 177 -2.22 24.96 -18.80
C TYR A 177 -2.69 25.67 -17.53
N SER A 178 -3.98 26.01 -17.45
CA SER A 178 -4.58 26.47 -16.19
C SER A 178 -5.09 25.27 -15.40
N PHE A 179 -4.50 25.04 -14.23
CA PHE A 179 -4.98 24.01 -13.32
C PHE A 179 -6.15 24.55 -12.49
N ASP A 180 -7.30 23.88 -12.58
CA ASP A 180 -8.46 24.16 -11.72
C ASP A 180 -8.29 23.54 -10.32
N ARG A 181 -7.37 22.58 -10.21
CA ARG A 181 -7.19 21.73 -9.02
C ARG A 181 -5.72 21.46 -8.79
N VAL A 182 -5.39 21.19 -7.54
CA VAL A 182 -4.09 20.64 -7.15
C VAL A 182 -4.30 19.46 -6.22
N VAL A 183 -3.55 18.38 -6.45
CA VAL A 183 -3.37 17.28 -5.51
C VAL A 183 -2.02 17.47 -4.85
N ILE A 184 -2.02 17.54 -3.52
CA ILE A 184 -0.82 17.66 -2.70
C ILE A 184 -0.60 16.36 -1.96
N CYS A 185 0.51 15.70 -2.25
CA CYS A 185 0.93 14.45 -1.63
C CYS A 185 1.86 14.73 -0.43
N ASP A 186 1.81 13.88 0.59
CA ASP A 186 2.79 13.88 1.67
C ASP A 186 4.17 13.34 1.24
N SER A 187 4.21 12.46 0.24
CA SER A 187 5.42 11.83 -0.30
C SER A 187 5.68 12.21 -1.77
N ALA A 188 6.95 12.48 -2.09
CA ALA A 188 7.42 12.65 -3.45
C ALA A 188 7.30 11.36 -4.29
N GLU A 189 7.43 10.17 -3.69
CA GLU A 189 7.22 8.90 -4.38
C GLU A 189 5.78 8.77 -4.90
N ILE A 190 4.79 9.15 -4.09
CA ILE A 190 3.37 9.13 -4.48
C ILE A 190 3.09 10.21 -5.53
N ALA A 191 3.61 11.42 -5.38
CA ALA A 191 3.48 12.47 -6.40
C ALA A 191 4.04 12.02 -7.75
N ASN A 192 5.23 11.42 -7.75
CA ASN A 192 5.84 10.85 -8.95
C ASN A 192 4.99 9.71 -9.54
N LEU A 193 4.44 8.83 -8.70
CA LEU A 193 3.55 7.75 -9.15
C LEU A 193 2.35 8.31 -9.93
N LEU A 194 1.70 9.36 -9.40
CA LEU A 194 0.55 9.99 -10.07
C LEU A 194 0.97 10.65 -11.39
N ILE A 195 2.08 11.38 -11.40
CA ILE A 195 2.59 12.04 -12.61
C ILE A 195 2.96 11.01 -13.68
N ALA A 196 3.69 9.96 -13.30
CA ALA A 196 4.19 8.95 -14.22
C ALA A 196 3.08 8.07 -14.82
N ASN A 197 1.90 8.05 -14.19
CA ASN A 197 0.66 7.43 -14.69
C ASN A 197 -0.33 8.45 -15.26
N ASN A 198 0.13 9.64 -15.70
CA ASN A 198 -0.67 10.66 -16.39
C ASN A 198 -1.88 11.21 -15.63
N PHE A 199 -1.95 11.02 -14.31
CA PHE A 199 -3.10 11.44 -13.51
C PHE A 199 -3.41 12.94 -13.65
N HIS A 200 -2.36 13.76 -13.69
CA HIS A 200 -2.44 15.22 -13.82
C HIS A 200 -3.13 15.67 -15.12
N PHE A 201 -2.92 14.95 -16.22
CA PHE A 201 -3.60 15.20 -17.49
C PHE A 201 -5.06 14.74 -17.45
N GLU A 202 -5.32 13.52 -16.98
CA GLU A 202 -6.67 12.94 -16.96
C GLU A 202 -7.65 13.69 -16.05
N ASN A 203 -7.15 14.26 -14.94
CA ASN A 203 -7.98 14.92 -13.93
C ASN A 203 -7.94 16.45 -13.98
N ASN A 204 -7.24 17.03 -14.96
CA ASN A 204 -6.95 18.48 -15.05
C ASN A 204 -6.44 19.05 -13.71
N SER A 205 -5.42 18.40 -13.13
CA SER A 205 -4.93 18.73 -11.79
C SER A 205 -3.42 18.85 -11.79
N ALA A 206 -2.90 19.87 -11.12
CA ALA A 206 -1.49 19.84 -10.72
C ALA A 206 -1.28 18.74 -9.69
N VAL A 207 -0.10 18.13 -9.67
CA VAL A 207 0.31 17.16 -8.64
C VAL A 207 1.62 17.67 -8.06
N LEU A 208 1.64 17.91 -6.75
CA LEU A 208 2.80 18.38 -6.01
C LEU A 208 2.96 17.53 -4.74
N SER A 209 4.14 17.52 -4.15
CA SER A 209 4.34 17.01 -2.80
C SER A 209 4.62 18.13 -1.80
N ILE A 210 4.44 17.83 -0.52
CA ILE A 210 4.66 18.78 0.59
C ILE A 210 6.13 19.21 0.72
N ASP A 211 7.07 18.39 0.25
CA ASP A 211 8.51 18.65 0.23
C ASP A 211 9.00 19.36 -1.05
N GLY A 212 8.10 19.74 -1.96
CA GLY A 212 8.43 20.57 -3.11
C GLY A 212 8.67 19.81 -4.42
N TYR A 213 8.33 18.52 -4.51
CA TYR A 213 8.43 17.77 -5.76
C TYR A 213 7.23 18.08 -6.69
N PRO A 214 7.44 18.17 -8.02
CA PRO A 214 8.73 18.15 -8.71
C PRO A 214 9.50 19.48 -8.58
N GLU A 215 10.75 19.41 -8.11
CA GLU A 215 11.56 20.59 -7.73
C GLU A 215 11.74 21.60 -8.89
N ASN A 216 11.89 21.11 -10.12
CA ASN A 216 12.19 21.91 -11.30
C ASN A 216 11.04 22.84 -11.75
N ILE A 217 9.79 22.50 -11.42
CA ILE A 217 8.60 23.27 -11.84
C ILE A 217 7.78 23.77 -10.65
N PHE A 218 8.17 23.42 -9.42
CA PHE A 218 7.40 23.69 -8.20
C PHE A 218 7.02 25.17 -8.08
N ASP A 219 7.99 26.08 -8.09
CA ASP A 219 7.74 27.51 -7.92
C ASP A 219 6.84 28.07 -9.03
N THR A 220 7.06 27.61 -10.27
CA THR A 220 6.27 28.05 -11.43
C THR A 220 4.81 27.61 -11.29
N VAL A 221 4.58 26.34 -10.95
CA VAL A 221 3.23 25.81 -10.73
C VAL A 221 2.57 26.49 -9.54
N MET A 222 3.29 26.66 -8.43
CA MET A 222 2.76 27.30 -7.22
C MET A 222 2.36 28.77 -7.47
N HIS A 223 3.14 29.51 -8.27
CA HIS A 223 2.77 30.86 -8.71
C HIS A 223 1.49 30.88 -9.55
N MET A 224 1.27 29.88 -10.41
CA MET A 224 0.02 29.77 -11.18
C MET A 224 -1.17 29.42 -10.28
N LEU A 225 -1.00 28.46 -9.37
CA LEU A 225 -2.04 28.01 -8.45
C LEU A 225 -2.52 29.13 -7.53
N ARG A 226 -1.61 29.93 -6.96
CA ARG A 226 -1.96 31.06 -6.08
C ARG A 226 -2.77 32.17 -6.77
N ARG A 227 -2.70 32.26 -8.10
CA ARG A 227 -3.47 33.23 -8.89
C ARG A 227 -4.88 32.73 -9.22
N ASN A 228 -5.16 31.45 -9.01
CA ASN A 228 -6.48 30.88 -9.26
C ASN A 228 -7.37 31.06 -8.01
N ASN A 229 -8.43 31.87 -8.14
CA ASN A 229 -9.34 32.17 -7.05
C ASN A 229 -10.33 31.03 -6.76
N ASP A 230 -10.56 30.14 -7.74
CA ASP A 230 -11.49 29.02 -7.64
C ASP A 230 -10.75 27.68 -7.42
N LEU A 231 -9.48 27.75 -6.99
CA LEU A 231 -8.63 26.58 -6.79
C LEU A 231 -9.21 25.63 -5.75
N LYS A 232 -9.29 24.34 -6.14
CA LYS A 232 -9.59 23.25 -5.20
C LYS A 232 -8.32 22.50 -4.85
N ILE A 233 -8.05 22.37 -3.55
CA ILE A 233 -6.91 21.64 -3.05
C ILE A 233 -7.37 20.29 -2.56
N TYR A 234 -6.75 19.22 -3.04
CA TYR A 234 -6.95 17.86 -2.57
C TYR A 234 -5.69 17.38 -1.87
N VAL A 235 -5.80 16.90 -0.64
CA VAL A 235 -4.66 16.41 0.12
C VAL A 235 -4.69 14.90 0.14
N LEU A 236 -3.60 14.28 -0.28
CA LEU A 236 -3.39 12.85 -0.27
C LEU A 236 -2.23 12.53 0.66
N HIS A 237 -2.50 11.74 1.70
CA HIS A 237 -1.50 11.42 2.69
C HIS A 237 -1.69 10.03 3.30
N ASP A 238 -0.65 9.53 3.95
CA ASP A 238 -0.63 8.30 4.74
C ASP A 238 -1.45 8.42 6.02
N ALA A 239 -1.89 7.27 6.55
CA ALA A 239 -2.38 7.22 7.93
C ALA A 239 -1.19 7.20 8.89
N SER A 240 -0.51 8.33 9.02
CA SER A 240 0.69 8.55 9.83
C SER A 240 0.62 9.92 10.53
N PRO A 241 1.45 10.17 11.57
CA PRO A 241 1.47 11.49 12.24
C PRO A 241 1.84 12.63 11.28
N SER A 242 2.82 12.42 10.39
CA SER A 242 3.19 13.40 9.37
C SER A 242 2.05 13.61 8.37
N GLY A 243 1.41 12.53 7.90
CA GLY A 243 0.33 12.59 6.92
C GLY A 243 -0.88 13.39 7.41
N VAL A 244 -1.41 13.07 8.60
CA VAL A 244 -2.56 13.78 9.18
C VAL A 244 -2.25 15.25 9.54
N SER A 245 -0.97 15.62 9.58
CA SER A 245 -0.54 17.00 9.82
C SER A 245 -0.57 17.86 8.55
N VAL A 246 -0.52 17.25 7.36
CA VAL A 246 -0.38 17.98 6.07
C VAL A 246 -1.49 19.00 5.87
N VAL A 247 -2.74 18.64 6.16
CA VAL A 247 -3.89 19.56 6.03
C VAL A 247 -3.69 20.82 6.87
N ASN A 248 -3.21 20.66 8.11
CA ASN A 248 -2.92 21.79 9.00
C ASN A 248 -1.71 22.60 8.53
N THR A 249 -0.66 21.93 8.02
CA THR A 249 0.51 22.61 7.45
C THR A 249 0.10 23.49 6.27
N LEU A 250 -0.74 22.99 5.37
CA LEU A 250 -1.19 23.73 4.19
C LEU A 250 -2.05 24.95 4.52
N SER A 251 -2.85 24.85 5.59
CA SER A 251 -3.73 25.95 6.03
C SER A 251 -3.00 27.02 6.84
N THR A 252 -1.92 26.67 7.53
CA THR A 252 -1.20 27.60 8.43
C THR A 252 0.08 28.17 7.82
N ASN A 253 0.78 27.42 6.96
CA ASN A 253 2.09 27.82 6.45
C ASN A 253 1.99 28.95 5.40
N PRO A 254 2.65 30.11 5.64
CA PRO A 254 2.78 31.23 4.69
C PRO A 254 3.23 30.85 3.28
N ASP A 255 4.11 29.86 3.19
CA ASP A 255 4.70 29.40 1.93
C ASP A 255 3.74 28.51 1.13
N TRP A 256 2.57 28.19 1.68
CA TRP A 256 1.52 27.47 0.96
C TRP A 256 0.39 28.41 0.58
N PHE A 257 -0.76 28.25 1.24
CA PHE A 257 -1.99 28.97 0.88
C PHE A 257 -2.50 29.88 2.00
N SER A 258 -1.83 29.97 3.15
CA SER A 258 -2.30 30.78 4.29
C SER A 258 -2.24 32.29 4.04
N ASN A 259 -1.27 32.75 3.24
CA ASN A 259 -1.08 34.16 2.88
C ASN A 259 -1.72 34.56 1.54
N THR A 260 -2.49 33.66 0.91
CA THR A 260 -3.14 33.98 -0.36
C THR A 260 -4.25 34.98 -0.10
N SER A 261 -4.37 36.01 -0.95
CA SER A 261 -5.46 37.00 -0.93
C SER A 261 -6.86 36.39 -1.08
N ASN A 262 -6.93 35.09 -1.34
CA ASN A 262 -8.11 34.27 -1.53
C ASN A 262 -8.45 33.54 -0.22
N SER A 263 -9.22 34.17 0.65
CA SER A 263 -9.69 33.60 1.93
C SER A 263 -10.63 32.39 1.81
N ASN A 264 -10.91 31.90 0.59
CA ASN A 264 -11.94 30.91 0.29
C ASN A 264 -11.39 29.61 -0.34
N VAL A 265 -10.07 29.37 -0.27
CA VAL A 265 -9.50 28.12 -0.81
C VAL A 265 -10.03 26.93 -0.02
N THR A 266 -10.73 26.02 -0.71
CA THR A 266 -11.31 24.83 -0.09
C THR A 266 -10.30 23.69 -0.15
N ILE A 267 -9.92 23.20 1.02
CA ILE A 267 -9.04 22.03 1.18
C ILE A 267 -9.90 20.79 1.43
N TYR A 268 -9.81 19.82 0.54
CA TYR A 268 -10.45 18.52 0.62
C TYR A 268 -9.42 17.49 1.06
N ASP A 269 -9.65 16.88 2.21
CA ASP A 269 -8.87 15.73 2.66
C ASP A 269 -9.39 14.45 1.99
N ILE A 270 -8.56 13.86 1.13
CA ILE A 270 -8.80 12.56 0.48
C ILE A 270 -7.76 11.51 0.91
N GLY A 271 -6.93 11.85 1.91
CA GLY A 271 -5.89 11.00 2.46
C GLY A 271 -6.46 9.81 3.22
N LEU A 272 -5.55 8.92 3.61
CA LEU A 272 -5.90 7.78 4.44
C LEU A 272 -5.93 8.23 5.91
N LEU A 273 -7.10 8.13 6.54
CA LEU A 273 -7.27 8.47 7.95
C LEU A 273 -7.19 7.22 8.84
N PRO A 274 -6.64 7.32 10.07
CA PRO A 274 -6.57 6.17 10.97
C PRO A 274 -7.94 5.53 11.26
N ARG A 275 -9.04 6.30 11.29
CA ARG A 275 -10.42 5.77 11.42
C ARG A 275 -10.81 4.75 10.35
N GLN A 276 -10.29 4.90 9.14
CA GLN A 276 -10.56 3.99 8.02
C GLN A 276 -9.78 2.67 8.20
N VAL A 277 -8.64 2.74 8.89
CA VAL A 277 -7.71 1.62 9.05
C VAL A 277 -8.04 0.74 10.25
N PHE A 278 -8.20 1.30 11.46
CA PHE A 278 -8.15 0.47 12.68
C PHE A 278 -9.33 -0.51 12.82
N ASN A 279 -10.43 -0.26 12.11
CA ASN A 279 -11.60 -1.16 12.06
C ASN A 279 -11.53 -2.23 10.98
N ASN A 280 -10.55 -2.17 10.06
CA ASN A 280 -10.44 -3.07 8.93
C ASN A 280 -9.08 -3.81 8.92
N SER A 281 -9.10 -5.13 8.93
CA SER A 281 -7.90 -5.97 8.94
C SER A 281 -7.18 -6.07 7.59
N ASN A 282 -7.76 -5.53 6.51
CA ASN A 282 -7.19 -5.63 5.17
C ASN A 282 -6.01 -4.68 4.93
N PHE A 283 -5.86 -3.66 5.79
CA PHE A 283 -4.77 -2.71 5.69
C PHE A 283 -3.45 -3.28 6.26
N PHE A 284 -2.35 -2.94 5.60
CA PHE A 284 -1.01 -3.34 6.02
C PHE A 284 -0.50 -2.41 7.13
N THR A 285 -0.98 -2.60 8.36
CA THR A 285 -0.56 -1.76 9.51
C THR A 285 0.82 -2.15 10.00
N GLN A 286 1.70 -1.15 10.05
CA GLN A 286 3.05 -1.23 10.61
C GLN A 286 3.15 -0.49 11.95
N ILE A 287 4.27 -0.67 12.65
CA ILE A 287 4.58 0.03 13.90
C ILE A 287 5.98 0.66 13.81
N SER A 288 6.10 1.91 14.22
CA SER A 288 7.36 2.65 14.32
C SER A 288 7.42 3.40 15.66
N GLU A 289 8.53 3.24 16.39
CA GLU A 289 8.79 4.01 17.62
C GLU A 289 8.96 5.51 17.31
N GLU A 290 9.51 5.84 16.15
CA GLU A 290 9.66 7.22 15.70
C GLU A 290 8.30 7.89 15.50
N PHE A 291 7.36 7.21 14.84
CA PHE A 291 5.99 7.73 14.68
C PHE A 291 5.24 7.79 16.01
N ALA A 292 5.53 6.89 16.96
CA ALA A 292 4.97 7.02 18.31
C ALA A 292 5.45 8.30 19.01
N ALA A 293 6.71 8.70 18.81
CA ALA A 293 7.25 9.96 19.34
C ALA A 293 6.61 11.16 18.63
N GLN A 294 6.58 11.18 17.30
CA GLN A 294 5.96 12.26 16.51
C GLN A 294 4.48 12.46 16.84
N ALA A 295 3.74 11.36 17.05
CA ALA A 295 2.32 11.41 17.42
C ALA A 295 2.07 12.15 18.75
N LYS A 296 2.99 12.01 19.71
CA LYS A 296 2.89 12.69 21.01
C LYS A 296 3.09 14.19 20.85
N GLU A 297 3.96 14.59 19.94
CA GLU A 297 4.32 15.98 19.61
C GLU A 297 3.30 16.70 18.71
N LEU A 298 2.28 16.01 18.21
CA LEU A 298 1.22 16.63 17.41
C LEU A 298 0.58 17.82 18.12
N SER A 299 0.33 18.90 17.36
CA SER A 299 -0.29 20.12 17.87
C SER A 299 -1.71 19.86 18.39
N LEU A 300 -2.16 20.72 19.32
CA LEU A 300 -3.53 20.64 19.85
C LEU A 300 -4.59 20.86 18.76
N GLU A 301 -4.27 21.59 17.70
CA GLU A 301 -5.17 21.84 16.58
C GLU A 301 -5.40 20.57 15.77
N ILE A 302 -4.34 19.83 15.45
CA ILE A 302 -4.42 18.55 14.74
C ILE A 302 -5.16 17.52 15.60
N LYS A 303 -4.85 17.43 16.90
CA LYS A 303 -5.52 16.51 17.81
C LYS A 303 -7.03 16.77 17.94
N LYS A 304 -7.51 18.00 17.72
CA LYS A 304 -8.97 18.30 17.71
C LYS A 304 -9.70 17.75 16.48
N TYR A 305 -9.00 17.56 15.36
CA TYR A 305 -9.56 16.98 14.13
C TYR A 305 -9.66 15.45 14.19
N LEU A 306 -8.89 14.83 15.08
CA LEU A 306 -8.84 13.37 15.27
C LEU A 306 -9.74 12.94 16.43
N ILE A 307 -10.35 11.76 16.31
CA ILE A 307 -11.04 11.14 17.45
C ILE A 307 -10.01 10.52 18.41
N ASN A 308 -10.41 10.34 19.67
CA ASN A 308 -9.52 9.82 20.72
C ASN A 308 -8.90 8.46 20.36
N GLU A 309 -9.64 7.61 19.66
CA GLU A 309 -9.18 6.31 19.17
C GLU A 309 -8.07 6.45 18.13
N GLU A 310 -8.14 7.44 17.23
CA GLU A 310 -7.11 7.72 16.22
C GLU A 310 -5.83 8.21 16.89
N ILE A 311 -5.94 9.12 17.86
CA ILE A 311 -4.79 9.62 18.62
C ILE A 311 -4.08 8.47 19.33
N LYS A 312 -4.82 7.61 20.04
CA LYS A 312 -4.25 6.43 20.70
C LYS A 312 -3.61 5.45 19.70
N TRP A 313 -4.18 5.32 18.51
CA TRP A 313 -3.62 4.47 17.46
C TRP A 313 -2.28 5.00 16.94
N LEU A 314 -2.19 6.31 16.69
CA LEU A 314 -0.95 6.99 16.28
C LEU A 314 0.10 7.00 17.39
N GLU A 315 -0.28 7.29 18.64
CA GLU A 315 0.63 7.30 19.80
C GLU A 315 1.17 5.89 20.14
N ALA A 316 0.49 4.83 19.70
CA ALA A 316 1.01 3.46 19.72
C ALA A 316 2.03 3.17 18.60
N GLY A 317 2.38 4.17 17.79
CA GLY A 317 3.32 4.08 16.68
C GLY A 317 2.75 3.41 15.44
N LYS A 318 1.43 3.18 15.37
CA LYS A 318 0.83 2.49 14.23
C LYS A 318 0.67 3.44 13.06
N TYR A 319 0.89 2.92 11.85
CA TYR A 319 0.73 3.67 10.61
C TYR A 319 0.41 2.76 9.42
N VAL A 320 -0.11 3.36 8.36
CA VAL A 320 -0.28 2.73 7.04
C VAL A 320 0.16 3.72 5.96
N GLU A 321 1.11 3.29 5.14
CA GLU A 321 1.57 4.02 3.95
C GLU A 321 0.64 3.77 2.75
N LEU A 322 0.46 4.77 1.90
CA LEU A 322 -0.26 4.69 0.64
C LEU A 322 0.42 3.72 -0.35
N GLU A 323 1.73 3.55 -0.26
CA GLU A 323 2.46 2.55 -1.05
C GLU A 323 2.06 1.11 -0.70
N SER A 324 1.29 0.88 0.36
CA SER A 324 0.72 -0.46 0.62
C SER A 324 -0.39 -0.86 -0.36
N PHE A 325 -0.93 0.09 -1.14
CA PHE A 325 -1.92 -0.14 -2.20
C PHE A 325 -1.27 -0.25 -3.58
N THR A 326 -1.95 -0.97 -4.49
CA THR A 326 -1.53 -1.02 -5.90
C THR A 326 -1.76 0.33 -6.59
N PRO A 327 -1.00 0.67 -7.65
CA PRO A 327 -1.21 1.89 -8.43
C PRO A 327 -2.65 2.05 -8.91
N GLN A 328 -3.23 0.97 -9.45
CA GLN A 328 -4.60 0.96 -9.94
C GLN A 328 -5.60 1.34 -8.84
N LYS A 329 -5.44 0.79 -7.63
CA LYS A 329 -6.34 1.08 -6.51
C LYS A 329 -6.21 2.54 -6.08
N LEU A 330 -4.98 3.06 -5.94
CA LEU A 330 -4.75 4.46 -5.60
C LEU A 330 -5.36 5.42 -6.62
N LEU A 331 -5.04 5.24 -7.91
CA LEU A 331 -5.55 6.09 -8.99
C LEU A 331 -7.09 6.10 -9.05
N SER A 332 -7.72 4.93 -8.92
CA SER A 332 -9.18 4.80 -8.90
C SER A 332 -9.79 5.53 -7.69
N VAL A 333 -9.21 5.34 -6.51
CA VAL A 333 -9.67 5.92 -5.25
C VAL A 333 -9.58 7.44 -5.29
N ILE A 334 -8.45 7.98 -5.74
CA ILE A 334 -8.23 9.44 -5.82
C ILE A 334 -9.19 10.04 -6.85
N SER A 335 -9.37 9.40 -8.00
CA SER A 335 -10.29 9.90 -9.05
C SER A 335 -11.74 9.90 -8.56
N GLN A 336 -12.17 8.86 -7.84
CA GLN A 336 -13.47 8.81 -7.18
C GLN A 336 -13.59 9.90 -6.11
N GLY A 337 -12.52 10.13 -5.34
CA GLY A 337 -12.47 11.20 -4.34
C GLY A 337 -12.57 12.60 -4.95
N ILE A 338 -11.97 12.83 -6.12
CA ILE A 338 -12.17 14.10 -6.83
C ILE A 338 -13.60 14.18 -7.39
N ALA A 339 -14.13 13.08 -7.92
CA ALA A 339 -15.46 13.06 -8.54
C ALA A 339 -16.59 13.32 -7.52
N ASN A 340 -16.61 12.61 -6.39
CA ASN A 340 -17.69 12.78 -5.43
C ASN A 340 -17.62 14.19 -4.79
N SER A 341 -16.44 14.84 -4.72
CA SER A 341 -16.30 16.16 -4.06
C SER A 341 -17.08 17.25 -4.80
N ARG A 342 -17.47 16.94 -6.05
CA ARG A 342 -18.36 17.74 -6.88
C ARG A 342 -19.84 17.57 -6.51
N GLN A 343 -20.20 16.48 -5.81
CA GLN A 343 -21.58 16.08 -5.53
C GLN A 343 -22.03 16.33 -4.09
N SER A 344 -21.13 16.52 -3.11
CA SER A 344 -21.52 16.73 -1.71
C SER A 344 -20.55 17.62 -0.93
N ALA A 345 -21.11 18.58 -0.18
CA ALA A 345 -20.41 19.52 0.71
C ALA A 345 -20.30 18.99 2.17
N SER A 346 -20.35 17.67 2.39
CA SER A 346 -20.26 17.06 3.73
C SER A 346 -18.94 16.33 3.92
N SER A 347 -18.20 16.74 4.95
CA SER A 347 -16.79 16.48 5.19
C SER A 347 -16.50 15.31 6.14
N ASP A 348 -17.08 14.13 5.92
CA ASP A 348 -16.71 12.95 6.72
C ASP A 348 -16.39 11.75 5.82
N SER A 349 -15.09 11.49 5.65
CA SER A 349 -14.49 10.39 4.88
C SER A 349 -14.93 10.30 3.42
N PHE A 350 -14.24 11.08 2.59
CA PHE A 350 -14.54 11.26 1.17
C PHE A 350 -14.37 9.99 0.31
N VAL A 351 -13.61 9.01 0.81
CA VAL A 351 -13.07 7.90 0.03
C VAL A 351 -13.14 6.61 0.83
N ASP A 352 -13.68 5.55 0.23
CA ASP A 352 -13.66 4.20 0.80
C ASP A 352 -12.51 3.36 0.20
N TYR A 353 -11.48 3.12 1.01
CA TYR A 353 -10.37 2.25 0.65
C TYR A 353 -10.69 0.75 0.85
N SER A 354 -11.83 0.40 1.48
CA SER A 354 -12.19 -0.96 1.86
C SER A 354 -12.88 -1.79 0.77
N GLY A 355 -13.55 -1.15 -0.19
CA GLY A 355 -14.23 -1.82 -1.30
C GLY A 355 -13.37 -1.95 -2.56
N GLY A 356 -12.96 -3.17 -2.92
CA GLY A 356 -12.33 -3.46 -4.20
C GLY A 356 -11.56 -4.78 -4.16
N GLY A 357 -11.98 -5.75 -4.98
CA GLY A 357 -11.41 -7.09 -5.06
C GLY A 357 -9.90 -7.07 -5.29
N ASP A 358 -9.13 -7.21 -4.21
CA ASP A 358 -7.75 -7.64 -4.26
C ASP A 358 -7.72 -9.00 -4.99
N PHE A 359 -7.09 -9.05 -6.15
CA PHE A 359 -6.76 -10.25 -6.95
C PHE A 359 -6.77 -11.53 -6.10
N SER A 360 -7.94 -12.14 -6.01
CA SER A 360 -8.11 -13.49 -5.51
C SER A 360 -7.58 -14.38 -6.62
N GLY A 361 -6.29 -14.69 -6.55
CA GLY A 361 -5.67 -15.74 -7.36
C GLY A 361 -6.21 -17.11 -6.92
N GLY A 362 -7.51 -17.33 -7.13
CA GLY A 362 -8.08 -18.64 -7.36
C GLY A 362 -7.82 -18.98 -8.82
N SER A 363 -7.24 -20.13 -9.07
CA SER A 363 -7.27 -20.77 -10.37
C SER A 363 -8.72 -21.08 -10.72
N ASP A 364 -9.42 -20.14 -11.31
CA ASP A 364 -10.58 -20.37 -12.18
C ASP A 364 -10.86 -19.10 -12.99
N ALA A 365 -11.30 -19.33 -14.22
CA ALA A 365 -11.44 -18.34 -15.27
C ALA A 365 -12.57 -17.32 -15.01
N CYS A 366 -12.41 -16.15 -15.67
CA CYS A 366 -13.44 -15.15 -15.96
C CYS A 366 -14.04 -14.38 -14.77
N ASP A 367 -13.58 -13.13 -14.60
CA ASP A 367 -14.46 -11.98 -14.37
C ASP A 367 -13.68 -10.68 -14.63
N ILE A 368 -13.54 -10.37 -15.92
CA ILE A 368 -13.34 -9.00 -16.42
C ILE A 368 -14.74 -8.53 -16.78
N SER A 369 -15.36 -7.72 -15.92
CA SER A 369 -16.59 -7.02 -16.26
C SER A 369 -16.81 -5.82 -15.35
N ILE A 370 -16.06 -4.73 -15.56
CA ILE A 370 -16.42 -3.39 -15.08
C ILE A 370 -16.04 -2.38 -16.17
N PHE A 371 -17.05 -2.01 -16.97
CA PHE A 371 -17.20 -0.82 -17.82
C PHE A 371 -16.09 -0.49 -18.83
N ALA A 372 -16.16 -1.14 -19.99
CA ALA A 372 -15.77 -0.56 -21.26
C ALA A 372 -16.71 -1.11 -22.35
N ASP A 373 -17.90 -0.55 -22.44
CA ASP A 373 -18.68 -0.38 -23.66
C ASP A 373 -19.91 0.47 -23.32
N ASP A 374 -20.36 1.26 -24.28
CA ASP A 374 -21.44 2.26 -24.22
C ASP A 374 -21.06 3.61 -23.56
N CYS A 375 -20.23 4.39 -24.27
CA CYS A 375 -20.51 5.80 -24.56
C CYS A 375 -19.41 6.34 -25.47
N PHE A 376 -19.55 6.18 -26.79
CA PHE A 376 -19.28 7.15 -27.86
C PHE A 376 -19.67 6.44 -29.17
N GLY A 377 -20.41 7.14 -30.03
CA GLY A 377 -21.19 6.58 -31.15
C GLY A 377 -20.39 5.99 -32.30
#